data_AF-A0AAV4GRI4-F1
#
_entry.id   AF-A0AAV4GRI4-F1
#
_cell.length_a   1.000
_cell.length_b   1.000
_cell.length_c   1.000
_cell.angle_alpha   90.00
_cell.angle_beta   90.00
_cell.angle_gamma   90.00
#
_symmetry.space_group_name_H-M   'P 1'
#
loop_
_entity.id
_entity.type
_entity.pdbx_description
1 polymer ?
#
loop_
_entity_poly.entity_id
_entity_poly.type
_entity_poly.pdbx_seq_one_letter_code
_entity_poly.pdbx_strand_id
1 'polypeptide(L)'
;MCIKRIQVFINRCLRRILRIKWTDKISNESLWERTRQIPAGDEIGRRRWRWIGHTLRKPCGSITNNVLDWNPQGKRSRGRPRGTWRRVRDNDVKDSGHTWNHVKRIAQERERWRGFVDGLYPAPRTIVAAASAEDKVVVVIVVAEGRSSSSYVVVVVVVVVVVVVVVVVVVVVVVVVVEEVVVVVVVIVVVVVVVVVVVVVVVVVVVVVK
;
A
#
# COMPACT_ATOMS: atom_id res chain seq x y z
N MET A 1 27.77 -8.65 21.64
CA MET A 1 27.62 -8.68 23.11
C MET A 1 26.70 -7.57 23.63
N CYS A 2 26.85 -6.32 23.17
CA CYS A 2 25.97 -5.22 23.60
C CYS A 2 24.49 -5.40 23.14
N ILE A 3 24.27 -5.76 21.88
CA ILE A 3 22.92 -5.89 21.29
C ILE A 3 22.03 -6.87 22.07
N LYS A 4 22.56 -8.04 22.48
CA LYS A 4 21.81 -9.03 23.27
C LYS A 4 21.34 -8.46 24.62
N ARG A 5 22.16 -7.66 25.30
CA ARG A 5 21.79 -7.02 26.58
C ARG A 5 20.71 -5.95 26.39
N ILE A 6 20.82 -5.15 25.32
CA ILE A 6 19.80 -4.16 24.94
C ILE A 6 18.47 -4.87 24.65
N GLN A 7 18.49 -5.98 23.91
CA GLN A 7 17.29 -6.75 23.62
C GLN A 7 16.62 -7.29 24.89
N VAL A 8 17.40 -7.83 25.83
CA VAL A 8 16.87 -8.33 27.11
C VAL A 8 16.22 -7.20 27.92
N PHE A 9 16.84 -6.01 27.94
CA PHE A 9 16.26 -4.84 28.58
C PHE A 9 14.94 -4.42 27.93
N ILE A 10 14.90 -4.30 26.60
CA ILE A 10 13.68 -3.96 25.85
C ILE A 10 12.58 -5.00 26.12
N ASN A 11 12.89 -6.29 26.05
CA ASN A 11 11.93 -7.36 26.33
C ASN A 11 11.38 -7.29 27.77
N ARG A 12 12.22 -6.91 28.75
CA ARG A 12 11.78 -6.70 30.12
C ARG A 12 10.81 -5.52 30.22
N CYS A 13 11.09 -4.41 29.55
CA CYS A 13 10.19 -3.26 29.49
C CYS A 13 8.85 -3.61 28.81
N LEU A 14 8.88 -4.31 27.68
CA LEU A 14 7.66 -4.72 26.96
C LEU A 14 6.77 -5.63 27.82
N ARG A 15 7.35 -6.61 28.52
CA ARG A 15 6.59 -7.47 29.45
C ARG A 15 5.94 -6.68 30.59
N ARG A 16 6.65 -5.67 31.13
CA ARG A 16 6.12 -4.80 32.17
C ARG A 16 4.98 -3.92 31.67
N ILE A 17 5.11 -3.33 30.48
CA ILE A 17 4.07 -2.50 29.85
C ILE A 17 2.79 -3.32 29.61
N LEU A 18 2.94 -4.55 29.10
CA LEU A 18 1.82 -5.47 28.87
C LEU A 18 1.32 -6.17 30.14
N ARG A 19 1.89 -5.86 31.32
CA ARG A 19 1.55 -6.47 32.62
C ARG A 19 1.55 -8.01 32.61
N ILE A 20 2.47 -8.62 31.85
CA ILE A 20 2.60 -10.07 31.73
C ILE A 20 3.15 -10.64 33.04
N LYS A 21 2.41 -11.57 33.65
CA LYS A 21 2.84 -12.26 34.87
C LYS A 21 3.76 -13.43 34.52
N TRP A 22 4.53 -13.89 35.50
CA TRP A 22 5.42 -15.05 35.31
C TRP A 22 4.66 -16.35 35.01
N THR A 23 3.39 -16.42 35.41
CA THR A 23 2.46 -17.53 35.10
C THR A 23 2.14 -17.61 33.61
N ASP A 24 2.18 -16.48 32.91
CA ASP A 24 1.86 -16.39 31.49
C ASP A 24 3.15 -16.69 30.69
N LYS A 25 3.34 -17.96 30.35
CA LYS A 25 4.53 -18.43 29.62
C LYS A 25 4.50 -17.98 28.16
N ILE A 26 4.83 -16.72 27.91
CA ILE A 26 4.85 -16.10 26.58
C ILE A 26 6.26 -16.11 25.97
N SER A 27 6.36 -16.60 24.73
CA SER A 27 7.60 -16.60 23.95
C SER A 27 8.02 -15.17 23.57
N ASN A 28 9.31 -14.95 23.31
CA ASN A 28 9.78 -13.61 22.88
C ASN A 28 9.19 -13.21 21.51
N GLU A 29 8.98 -14.16 20.61
CA GLU A 29 8.40 -13.92 19.29
C GLU A 29 6.95 -13.43 19.40
N SER A 30 6.12 -14.12 20.21
CA SER A 30 4.73 -13.70 20.48
C SER A 30 4.66 -12.33 21.16
N LEU A 31 5.62 -12.01 22.03
CA LEU A 31 5.75 -10.69 22.65
C LEU A 31 6.00 -9.60 21.59
N TRP A 32 6.90 -9.84 20.64
CA TRP A 32 7.22 -8.90 19.57
C TRP A 32 6.09 -8.75 18.55
N GLU A 33 5.41 -9.84 18.21
CA GLU A 33 4.24 -9.83 17.32
C GLU A 33 3.10 -9.00 17.93
N ARG A 34 2.77 -9.25 19.21
CA ARG A 34 1.71 -8.51 19.92
C ARG A 34 2.01 -7.02 20.06
N THR A 35 3.29 -6.66 20.19
CA THR A 35 3.74 -5.26 20.31
C THR A 35 4.06 -4.62 18.96
N ARG A 36 4.02 -5.40 17.86
CA ARG A 36 4.49 -5.01 16.52
C ARG A 36 5.91 -4.43 16.54
N GLN A 37 6.74 -4.88 17.48
CA GLN A 37 8.11 -4.43 17.63
C GLN A 37 9.06 -5.35 16.87
N ILE A 38 10.12 -4.74 16.35
CA ILE A 38 11.20 -5.45 15.67
C ILE A 38 12.28 -5.74 16.71
N PRO A 39 12.97 -6.90 16.65
CA PRO A 39 14.18 -7.10 17.42
C PRO A 39 15.15 -5.93 17.23
N ALA A 40 15.71 -5.44 18.33
CA ALA A 40 16.61 -4.30 18.35
C ALA A 40 17.87 -4.53 17.50
N GLY A 41 18.32 -5.78 17.38
CA GLY A 41 19.43 -6.14 16.48
C GLY A 41 19.12 -5.83 15.03
N ASP A 42 17.92 -6.17 14.58
CA ASP A 42 17.47 -5.99 13.21
C ASP A 42 17.22 -4.52 12.90
N GLU A 43 16.64 -3.78 13.83
CA GLU A 43 16.45 -2.33 13.67
C GLU A 43 17.79 -1.58 13.62
N ILE A 44 18.75 -1.94 14.47
CA ILE A 44 20.11 -1.39 14.42
C ILE A 44 20.79 -1.74 13.09
N GLY A 45 20.67 -2.99 12.65
CA GLY A 45 21.18 -3.46 11.36
C GLY A 45 20.61 -2.67 10.20
N ARG A 46 19.29 -2.53 10.14
CA ARG A 46 18.58 -1.75 9.12
C ARG A 46 19.04 -0.30 9.06
N ARG A 47 19.13 0.38 10.21
CA ARG A 47 19.62 1.77 10.29
C ARG A 47 21.06 1.89 9.82
N ARG A 48 21.92 0.95 10.21
CA ARG A 48 23.32 0.91 9.80
C ARG A 48 23.45 0.76 8.28
N TRP A 49 22.70 -0.15 7.66
CA TRP A 49 22.70 -0.27 6.20
C TRP A 49 22.13 0.98 5.52
N ARG A 50 21.05 1.59 6.02
CA ARG A 50 20.57 2.88 5.48
C ARG A 50 21.66 3.96 5.53
N TRP A 51 22.41 4.03 6.62
CA TRP A 51 23.53 4.95 6.77
C TRP A 51 24.66 4.65 5.78
N ILE A 52 25.06 3.37 5.64
CA ILE A 52 26.07 2.94 4.67
C ILE A 52 25.69 3.38 3.25
N GLY A 53 24.46 3.11 2.83
CA GLY A 53 24.00 3.50 1.48
C GLY A 53 23.92 5.01 1.29
N HIS A 54 23.57 5.77 2.34
CA HIS A 54 23.64 7.24 2.28
C HIS A 54 25.07 7.73 2.08
N THR A 55 26.02 7.19 2.84
CA THR A 55 27.42 7.57 2.79
C THR A 55 28.10 7.15 1.47
N LEU A 56 27.79 5.96 0.94
CA LEU A 56 28.32 5.47 -0.35
C LEU A 56 27.87 6.26 -1.57
N ARG A 57 26.72 6.93 -1.48
CA ARG A 57 26.20 7.82 -2.53
C ARG A 57 26.75 9.25 -2.47
N LYS A 58 27.54 9.58 -1.44
CA LYS A 58 28.25 10.87 -1.39
C LYS A 58 29.35 10.90 -2.46
N PRO A 59 29.67 12.07 -3.03
CA PRO A 59 30.66 12.20 -4.10
C PRO A 59 32.03 11.63 -3.68
N CYS A 60 32.80 11.21 -4.69
CA CYS A 60 34.19 10.79 -4.48
C CYS A 60 34.98 11.92 -3.82
N GLY A 61 35.82 11.58 -2.84
CA GLY A 61 36.56 12.57 -2.05
C GLY A 61 35.82 13.10 -0.80
N SER A 62 34.53 12.77 -0.62
CA SER A 62 33.88 13.07 0.66
C SER A 62 34.56 12.29 1.80
N ILE A 63 34.93 12.99 2.87
CA ILE A 63 35.53 12.40 4.08
C ILE A 63 34.64 11.25 4.59
N THR A 64 33.32 11.42 4.56
CA THR A 64 32.37 10.38 5.02
C THR A 64 32.47 9.09 4.22
N ASN A 65 32.62 9.18 2.89
CA ASN A 65 32.79 8.03 2.01
C ASN A 65 34.14 7.34 2.27
N ASN A 66 35.21 8.14 2.37
CA ASN A 66 36.56 7.63 2.67
C ASN A 66 36.65 6.94 4.04
N VAL A 67 35.92 7.43 5.05
CA VAL A 67 35.87 6.84 6.39
C VAL A 67 35.34 5.40 6.37
N LEU A 68 34.45 5.04 5.42
CA LEU A 68 33.95 3.67 5.33
C LEU A 68 35.05 2.66 5.06
N ASP A 69 36.07 3.05 4.29
CA ASP A 69 37.22 2.23 3.91
C ASP A 69 38.51 2.59 4.65
N TRP A 70 38.45 3.45 5.67
CA TRP A 70 39.61 3.84 6.46
C TRP A 70 40.05 2.74 7.42
N ASN A 71 41.34 2.38 7.45
CA ASN A 71 41.91 1.48 8.47
C ASN A 71 42.83 2.25 9.42
N PRO A 72 42.39 2.60 10.65
CA PRO A 72 43.24 3.35 11.56
C PRO A 72 44.39 2.45 12.04
N GLN A 73 45.61 2.89 11.78
CA GLN A 73 46.83 2.21 12.23
C GLN A 73 47.07 2.45 13.72
N GLY A 74 47.70 1.49 14.40
CA GLY A 74 48.12 1.61 15.79
C GLY A 74 47.41 0.70 16.80
N LYS A 75 47.94 0.68 18.02
CA LYS A 75 47.45 -0.14 19.14
C LYS A 75 46.18 0.48 19.74
N ARG A 76 45.18 -0.35 20.03
CA ARG A 76 43.92 0.11 20.64
C ARG A 76 44.12 0.37 22.13
N SER A 77 43.56 1.48 22.62
CA SER A 77 43.48 1.76 24.05
C SER A 77 42.56 0.77 24.77
N ARG A 78 42.85 0.53 26.06
CA ARG A 78 41.98 -0.26 26.95
C ARG A 78 40.62 0.45 27.10
N GLY A 79 39.53 -0.32 27.14
CA GLY A 79 38.16 0.20 27.26
C GLY A 79 37.40 0.43 25.94
N ARG A 80 38.08 0.44 24.79
CA ARG A 80 37.41 0.59 23.48
C ARG A 80 36.56 -0.65 23.14
N PRO A 81 35.41 -0.50 22.44
CA PRO A 81 34.64 -1.63 21.94
C PRO A 81 35.50 -2.61 21.13
N ARG A 82 35.28 -3.92 21.36
CA ARG A 82 36.05 -5.01 20.73
C ARG A 82 35.90 -5.04 19.20
N GLY A 83 34.74 -4.62 18.67
CA GLY A 83 34.50 -4.53 17.22
C GLY A 83 34.98 -3.20 16.63
N THR A 84 35.68 -3.24 15.49
CA THR A 84 35.84 -2.05 14.63
C THR A 84 34.62 -1.89 13.74
N TRP A 85 34.39 -0.65 13.29
CA TRP A 85 33.48 -0.37 12.17
C TRP A 85 33.75 -1.33 10.99
N ARG A 86 35.00 -1.42 10.53
CA ARG A 86 35.41 -2.33 9.45
C ARG A 86 35.02 -3.78 9.72
N ARG A 87 35.35 -4.34 10.88
CA ARG A 87 35.02 -5.76 11.18
C ARG A 87 33.53 -5.99 11.25
N VAL A 88 32.78 -5.03 11.80
CA VAL A 88 31.30 -5.10 11.85
C VAL A 88 30.74 -5.06 10.44
N ARG A 89 31.16 -4.09 9.62
CA ARG A 89 30.79 -3.99 8.20
C ARG A 89 31.15 -5.26 7.42
N ASP A 90 32.37 -5.77 7.57
CA ASP A 90 32.85 -6.95 6.83
C ASP A 90 32.06 -8.20 7.25
N ASN A 91 31.69 -8.32 8.52
CA ASN A 91 30.79 -9.37 8.97
C ASN A 91 29.39 -9.20 8.38
N ASP A 92 28.80 -7.99 8.44
CA ASP A 92 27.47 -7.73 7.87
C ASP A 92 27.43 -8.04 6.36
N VAL A 93 28.50 -7.71 5.63
CA VAL A 93 28.66 -8.00 4.20
C VAL A 93 28.75 -9.51 3.95
N LYS A 94 29.52 -10.24 4.78
CA LYS A 94 29.59 -11.70 4.72
C LYS A 94 28.23 -12.35 5.03
N ASP A 95 27.54 -11.87 6.05
CA ASP A 95 26.21 -12.35 6.46
C ASP A 95 25.18 -12.14 5.34
N SER A 96 25.33 -11.07 4.55
CA SER A 96 24.49 -10.81 3.36
C SER A 96 24.86 -11.67 2.13
N GLY A 97 25.94 -12.45 2.17
CA GLY A 97 26.39 -13.28 1.04
C GLY A 97 26.98 -12.50 -0.15
N HIS A 98 27.31 -11.22 0.03
CA HIS A 98 27.84 -10.37 -1.03
C HIS A 98 29.29 -9.92 -0.77
N THR A 99 29.96 -9.46 -1.81
CA THR A 99 31.25 -8.76 -1.68
C THR A 99 31.03 -7.27 -1.45
N TRP A 100 31.94 -6.61 -0.71
CA TRP A 100 31.88 -5.17 -0.48
C TRP A 100 31.78 -4.33 -1.77
N ASN A 101 32.52 -4.70 -2.81
CA ASN A 101 32.46 -4.05 -4.12
C ASN A 101 31.09 -4.21 -4.81
N HIS A 102 30.41 -5.34 -4.59
CA HIS A 102 29.07 -5.56 -5.10
C HIS A 102 28.06 -4.65 -4.37
N VAL A 103 28.15 -4.58 -3.04
CA VAL A 103 27.35 -3.68 -2.20
C VAL A 103 27.54 -2.22 -2.61
N LYS A 104 28.76 -1.79 -2.91
CA LYS A 104 29.04 -0.43 -3.41
C LYS A 104 28.28 -0.10 -4.70
N ARG A 105 28.18 -1.07 -5.62
CA ARG A 105 27.42 -0.92 -6.88
C ARG A 105 25.92 -0.84 -6.62
N ILE A 106 25.38 -1.75 -5.78
CA ILE A 106 23.95 -1.72 -5.40
C ILE A 106 23.59 -0.37 -4.74
N ALA A 107 24.48 0.19 -3.90
CA ALA A 107 24.22 1.41 -3.16
C ALA A 107 23.95 2.64 -4.05
N GLN A 108 24.51 2.67 -5.27
CA GLN A 108 24.32 3.79 -6.20
C GLN A 108 22.86 3.90 -6.65
N GLU A 109 22.19 2.77 -6.89
CA GLU A 109 20.80 2.72 -7.29
C GLU A 109 19.88 2.72 -6.05
N ARG A 110 19.09 3.79 -5.88
CA ARG A 110 18.32 4.00 -4.64
C ARG A 110 17.28 2.92 -4.40
N GLU A 111 16.57 2.49 -5.44
CA GLU A 111 15.52 1.47 -5.35
C GLU A 111 16.11 0.10 -5.06
N ARG A 112 17.17 -0.28 -5.79
CA ARG A 112 17.89 -1.53 -5.57
C ARG A 112 18.52 -1.60 -4.17
N TRP A 113 19.03 -0.48 -3.65
CA TRP A 113 19.49 -0.39 -2.26
C TRP A 113 18.35 -0.58 -1.25
N ARG A 114 17.17 0.02 -1.49
CA ARG A 114 16.00 -0.19 -0.62
C ARG A 114 15.60 -1.65 -0.61
N GLY A 115 15.42 -2.26 -1.79
CA GLY A 115 15.09 -3.68 -1.91
C GLY A 115 16.11 -4.59 -1.23
N PHE A 116 17.41 -4.29 -1.36
CA PHE A 116 18.48 -5.01 -0.65
C PHE A 116 18.35 -4.92 0.87
N VAL A 117 18.16 -3.71 1.42
CA VAL A 117 18.03 -3.52 2.88
C VAL A 117 16.74 -4.12 3.41
N ASP A 118 15.64 -4.00 2.67
CA ASP A 118 14.34 -4.54 3.05
C ASP A 118 14.32 -6.07 2.97
N GLY A 119 15.08 -6.67 2.04
CA GLY A 119 15.29 -8.12 1.97
C GLY A 119 16.11 -8.67 3.14
N LEU A 120 17.11 -7.93 3.62
CA LEU A 120 17.91 -8.32 4.80
C LEU A 120 17.15 -8.14 6.11
N TYR A 121 16.39 -7.05 6.23
CA TYR A 121 15.67 -6.70 7.45
C TYR A 121 14.23 -6.33 7.08
N PRO A 122 13.35 -7.32 6.83
CA PRO A 122 11.97 -7.07 6.48
C PRO A 122 11.33 -6.19 7.54
N ALA A 123 10.62 -5.15 7.10
CA ALA A 123 9.78 -4.39 8.01
C ALA A 123 8.79 -5.35 8.70
N PRO A 124 8.43 -5.11 9.97
CA PRO A 124 7.40 -5.89 10.63
C PRO A 124 6.19 -5.77 9.72
N ARG A 125 5.55 -6.91 9.42
CA ARG A 125 4.33 -6.94 8.60
C ARG A 125 3.36 -5.94 9.21
N THR A 126 3.36 -4.73 8.68
CA THR A 126 2.24 -3.83 8.83
C THR A 126 1.08 -4.58 8.23
N ILE A 127 -0.11 -4.34 8.77
CA ILE A 127 -1.32 -5.09 8.45
C ILE A 127 -1.60 -5.06 6.93
N VAL A 128 -0.94 -4.20 6.16
CA VAL A 128 -0.75 -4.25 4.69
C VAL A 128 -0.44 -5.66 4.14
N ALA A 129 0.28 -6.53 4.86
CA ALA A 129 0.53 -7.90 4.40
C ALA A 129 -0.61 -8.89 4.75
N ALA A 130 -1.43 -8.62 5.77
CA ALA A 130 -2.67 -9.38 6.03
C ALA A 130 -3.84 -8.84 5.18
N ALA A 131 -3.74 -7.57 4.82
CA ALA A 131 -4.49 -6.99 3.73
C ALA A 131 -3.97 -7.51 2.38
N SER A 132 -2.90 -8.31 2.24
CA SER A 132 -2.41 -8.83 0.93
C SER A 132 -3.44 -9.64 0.11
N ALA A 133 -4.58 -10.04 0.68
CA ALA A 133 -5.73 -10.54 -0.08
C ALA A 133 -6.70 -9.43 -0.54
N GLU A 134 -6.88 -8.37 0.23
CA GLU A 134 -7.80 -7.24 -0.01
C GLU A 134 -7.09 -6.03 -0.68
N ASP A 135 -5.80 -5.82 -0.41
CA ASP A 135 -4.83 -4.89 -0.98
C ASP A 135 -4.41 -5.26 -2.40
N LYS A 136 -4.70 -6.46 -2.92
CA LYS A 136 -4.57 -6.67 -4.38
C LYS A 136 -5.53 -5.77 -5.15
N VAL A 137 -6.67 -5.42 -4.56
CA VAL A 137 -7.62 -4.47 -5.14
C VAL A 137 -7.10 -3.04 -4.97
N VAL A 138 -6.59 -2.69 -3.78
CA VAL A 138 -6.14 -1.32 -3.47
C VAL A 138 -4.79 -0.96 -4.13
N VAL A 139 -3.84 -1.90 -4.23
CA VAL A 139 -2.55 -1.68 -4.90
C VAL A 139 -2.73 -1.48 -6.41
N VAL A 140 -3.74 -2.11 -7.03
CA VAL A 140 -4.10 -1.80 -8.44
C VAL A 140 -4.63 -0.36 -8.56
N ILE A 141 -5.38 0.12 -7.58
CA ILE A 141 -5.89 1.51 -7.54
C ILE A 141 -4.76 2.52 -7.29
N VAL A 142 -3.75 2.20 -6.46
CA VAL A 142 -2.66 3.14 -6.12
C VAL A 142 -1.48 3.09 -7.10
N VAL A 143 -1.21 1.96 -7.78
CA VAL A 143 -0.16 1.87 -8.84
C VAL A 143 -0.54 2.66 -10.10
N ALA A 144 -1.82 3.01 -10.26
CA ALA A 144 -2.28 3.95 -11.27
C ALA A 144 -1.81 5.40 -11.02
N GLU A 145 -1.48 5.77 -9.79
CA GLU A 145 -1.15 7.15 -9.40
C GLU A 145 0.33 7.53 -9.65
N GLY A 146 1.14 6.61 -10.18
CA GLY A 146 2.60 6.71 -10.20
C GLY A 146 3.28 6.80 -11.57
N ARG A 147 2.57 7.14 -12.66
CA ARG A 147 3.17 7.35 -14.00
C ARG A 147 2.79 8.72 -14.56
N SER A 148 3.79 9.62 -14.63
CA SER A 148 3.81 10.91 -15.34
C SER A 148 2.43 11.62 -15.50
N SER A 149 2.18 12.55 -14.56
CA SER A 149 0.91 13.14 -14.14
C SER A 149 0.06 13.92 -15.17
N SER A 150 0.28 13.81 -16.48
CA SER A 150 -0.53 14.51 -17.48
C SER A 150 -1.35 13.55 -18.33
N SER A 151 -0.73 12.55 -18.96
CA SER A 151 -1.43 11.66 -19.88
C SER A 151 -2.42 10.72 -19.19
N TYR A 152 -2.10 10.23 -17.98
CA TYR A 152 -3.00 9.35 -17.23
C TYR A 152 -4.22 10.10 -16.68
N VAL A 153 -4.01 11.32 -16.15
CA VAL A 153 -5.10 12.18 -15.68
C VAL A 153 -6.03 12.55 -16.82
N VAL A 154 -5.50 12.91 -18.00
CA VAL A 154 -6.31 13.18 -19.19
C VAL A 154 -7.12 11.95 -19.61
N VAL A 155 -6.52 10.75 -19.62
CA VAL A 155 -7.24 9.51 -19.97
C VAL A 155 -8.35 9.21 -18.96
N VAL A 156 -8.10 9.32 -17.65
CA VAL A 156 -9.14 9.09 -16.63
C VAL A 156 -10.26 10.12 -16.73
N VAL A 157 -9.95 11.41 -16.89
CA VAL A 157 -10.96 12.46 -17.04
C VAL A 157 -11.79 12.23 -18.31
N VAL A 158 -11.17 11.88 -19.44
CA VAL A 158 -11.89 11.57 -20.69
C VAL A 158 -12.79 10.36 -20.51
N VAL A 159 -12.31 9.28 -19.88
CA VAL A 159 -13.13 8.08 -19.62
C VAL A 159 -14.31 8.41 -18.71
N VAL A 160 -14.11 9.15 -17.62
CA VAL A 160 -15.18 9.56 -16.72
C VAL A 160 -16.21 10.43 -17.45
N VAL A 161 -15.78 11.40 -18.25
CA VAL A 161 -16.67 12.26 -19.04
C VAL A 161 -17.47 11.43 -20.04
N VAL A 162 -16.84 10.50 -20.76
CA VAL A 162 -17.53 9.61 -21.71
C VAL A 162 -18.58 8.76 -21.00
N VAL A 163 -18.24 8.16 -19.84
CA VAL A 163 -19.20 7.36 -19.06
C VAL A 163 -20.38 8.20 -18.60
N VAL A 164 -20.14 9.41 -18.08
CA VAL A 164 -21.21 10.32 -17.64
C VAL A 164 -22.11 10.69 -18.82
N VAL A 165 -21.55 11.04 -19.98
CA VAL A 165 -22.32 11.37 -21.18
C VAL A 165 -23.17 10.18 -21.63
N VAL A 166 -22.60 8.97 -21.68
CA VAL A 166 -23.35 7.75 -22.04
C VAL A 166 -24.50 7.52 -21.07
N VAL A 167 -24.26 7.63 -19.76
CA VAL A 167 -25.31 7.46 -18.75
C VAL A 167 -26.43 8.49 -18.93
N VAL A 168 -26.08 9.77 -19.13
CA VAL A 168 -27.06 10.84 -19.36
C VAL A 168 -27.87 10.56 -20.62
N VAL A 169 -27.24 10.19 -21.73
CA VAL A 169 -27.93 9.85 -22.98
C VAL A 169 -28.89 8.68 -22.77
N VAL A 170 -28.45 7.61 -22.10
CA VAL A 170 -29.30 6.45 -21.81
C VAL A 170 -30.50 6.86 -20.96
N VAL A 171 -30.30 7.65 -19.90
CA VAL A 171 -31.38 8.13 -19.04
C VAL A 171 -32.38 8.99 -19.84
N VAL A 172 -31.89 9.93 -20.65
CA VAL A 172 -32.76 10.78 -21.47
C VAL A 172 -33.56 9.94 -22.47
N VAL A 173 -32.93 9.00 -23.16
CA VAL A 173 -33.62 8.10 -24.10
C VAL A 173 -34.69 7.27 -23.38
N VAL A 174 -34.37 6.70 -22.23
CA VAL A 174 -35.34 5.92 -21.43
C VAL A 174 -36.53 6.79 -21.00
N VAL A 175 -36.29 8.00 -20.49
CA VAL A 175 -37.36 8.90 -20.04
C VAL A 175 -38.26 9.29 -21.21
N VAL A 176 -37.69 9.72 -22.34
CA VAL A 176 -38.46 10.11 -23.53
C VAL A 176 -39.29 8.93 -24.07
N VAL A 177 -38.69 7.74 -24.18
CA VAL A 177 -39.42 6.55 -24.65
C VAL A 177 -40.55 6.19 -23.70
N VAL A 178 -40.33 6.28 -22.38
CA VAL A 178 -41.38 5.99 -21.38
C VAL A 178 -42.51 7.01 -21.47
N GLU A 179 -42.20 8.30 -21.57
CA GLU A 179 -43.22 9.35 -21.72
C GLU A 179 -44.06 9.14 -22.98
N GLU A 180 -43.43 8.91 -24.13
CA GLU A 180 -44.13 8.64 -25.40
C GLU A 180 -45.03 7.40 -25.31
N VAL A 181 -44.53 6.30 -24.76
CA VAL A 181 -45.32 5.06 -24.59
C VAL A 181 -46.51 5.28 -23.65
N VAL A 182 -46.32 6.00 -22.54
CA VAL A 182 -47.40 6.30 -21.60
C VAL A 182 -48.46 7.17 -22.26
N VAL A 183 -48.07 8.21 -23.00
CA VAL A 183 -49.01 9.07 -23.73
C VAL A 183 -49.82 8.27 -24.74
N VAL A 184 -49.16 7.42 -25.55
CA VAL A 184 -49.86 6.57 -26.54
C VAL A 184 -50.86 5.63 -25.87
N VAL A 185 -50.48 4.95 -24.78
CA VAL A 185 -51.37 4.05 -24.05
C VAL A 185 -52.58 4.79 -23.49
N VAL A 186 -52.37 5.95 -22.85
CA VAL A 186 -53.47 6.76 -22.30
C VAL A 186 -54.42 7.22 -23.40
N VAL A 187 -53.91 7.70 -24.54
CA VAL A 187 -54.73 8.10 -25.69
C VAL A 187 -55.55 6.92 -26.21
N ILE A 188 -54.94 5.74 -26.37
CA ILE A 188 -55.66 4.53 -26.81
C ILE A 188 -56.78 4.19 -25.84
N VAL A 189 -56.51 4.19 -24.53
CA VAL A 189 -57.52 3.89 -23.50
C VAL A 189 -58.67 4.89 -23.57
N VAL A 190 -58.37 6.19 -23.66
CA VAL A 190 -59.40 7.23 -23.76
C VAL A 190 -60.25 7.03 -25.02
N VAL A 191 -59.63 6.78 -26.18
CA VAL A 191 -60.35 6.53 -27.43
C VAL A 191 -61.26 5.30 -27.30
N VAL A 192 -60.76 4.20 -26.74
CA VAL A 192 -61.55 2.98 -26.51
C VAL A 192 -62.75 3.27 -25.61
N VAL A 193 -62.55 3.99 -24.49
CA VAL A 193 -63.63 4.36 -23.57
C VAL A 193 -64.68 5.21 -24.30
N VAL A 194 -64.26 6.23 -25.07
CA VAL A 194 -65.19 7.08 -25.84
C VAL A 194 -65.98 6.25 -26.85
N VAL A 195 -65.33 5.35 -27.59
CA VAL A 195 -66.02 4.47 -28.55
C VAL A 195 -67.03 3.57 -27.84
N VAL A 196 -66.67 2.96 -26.72
CA VAL A 196 -67.58 2.12 -25.94
C VAL A 196 -68.79 2.93 -25.47
N VAL A 197 -68.57 4.14 -24.93
CA VAL A 197 -69.65 5.03 -24.49
C VAL A 197 -70.57 5.38 -25.66
N VAL A 198 -70.02 5.76 -26.81
CA VAL A 198 -70.81 6.08 -28.01
C VAL A 198 -71.62 4.86 -28.46
N VAL A 199 -71.02 3.67 -28.53
CA VAL A 199 -71.73 2.43 -28.89
C VAL A 199 -72.86 2.14 -27.91
N VAL A 200 -72.62 2.24 -26.60
CA VAL A 200 -73.65 2.04 -25.58
C VAL A 200 -74.79 3.04 -25.74
N VAL A 201 -74.48 4.32 -25.93
CA VAL A 201 -75.49 5.37 -26.16
C VAL A 201 -76.31 5.06 -27.41
N VAL A 202 -75.67 4.71 -28.52
CA VAL A 202 -76.37 4.36 -29.77
C VAL A 202 -77.28 3.14 -29.57
N VAL A 203 -76.79 2.08 -28.92
CA VAL A 203 -77.60 0.88 -28.63
C VAL A 203 -78.81 1.22 -27.76
N VAL A 204 -78.61 1.99 -26.68
CA VAL A 204 -79.70 2.41 -25.79
C VAL A 204 -80.74 3.22 -26.56
N VAL A 205 -80.31 4.20 -27.36
CA VAL A 205 -81.23 5.02 -28.17
C VAL A 205 -82.00 4.15 -29.17
N VAL A 206 -81.33 3.24 -29.88
CA VAL A 206 -81.99 2.34 -30.85
C VAL A 206 -82.99 1.39 -30.17
N VAL A 207 -82.70 0.91 -28.96
CA VAL A 207 -83.61 0.03 -28.20
C VAL A 207 -84.81 0.80 -27.62
N VAL A 208 -84.62 2.05 -27.20
CA VAL A 208 -85.69 2.87 -26.59
C VAL A 208 -86.62 3.49 -27.64
N VAL A 209 -86.10 3.80 -28.83
CA VAL A 209 -86.87 4.42 -29.93
C VAL A 209 -87.62 3.40 -30.80
N LYS A 210 -87.43 2.10 -30.56
CA LYS A 210 -88.03 0.99 -31.31
C LYS A 210 -89.05 0.24 -30.46
#